data_AF-A0A960TSE5-F1
#
_entry.id   AF-A0A960TSE5-F1
#
_cell.length_a   1.000
_cell.length_b   1.000
_cell.length_c   1.000
_cell.angle_alpha   90.00
_cell.angle_beta   90.00
_cell.angle_gamma   90.00
#
_symmetry.space_group_name_H-M   'P 1'
#
loop_
_entity.id
_entity.type
_entity.pdbx_description
1 polymer ?
#
loop_
_entity_poly.entity_id
_entity_poly.type
_entity_poly.pdbx_seq_one_letter_code
_entity_poly.pdbx_strand_id
1 'polypeptide(L)'
;KSYGLGALSPNTLIFDVSSNVPLTEETIDLLRTAESMRKNILLFRENAPASSKKKIIDIWWDSAYRGNFELMLSLITSLKDNARWHGARTRLQALCPSDDAKENLAEYLRDFIYHSRITMEPHLHVEGTLEKHSQDADLCFLGLQPLSQAASDKEYLQELNALLESTTAIGKLFLVISNDRIDHREGYW
;
A
#
# COMPACT_ATOMS: atom_id res chain seq x y z
N LYS A 1 24.61 13.78 5.97
CA LYS A 1 24.76 13.47 7.42
C LYS A 1 24.07 12.14 7.68
N SER A 2 24.80 11.14 8.14
CA SER A 2 24.33 9.77 8.37
C SER A 2 23.34 9.73 9.53
N TYR A 3 22.05 9.59 9.22
CA TYR A 3 21.04 9.23 10.21
C TYR A 3 21.11 7.72 10.44
N GLY A 4 21.63 7.33 11.60
CA GLY A 4 21.69 5.95 12.06
C GLY A 4 22.51 5.85 13.34
N LEU A 5 21.89 5.39 14.42
CA LEU A 5 22.61 5.00 15.64
C LEU A 5 23.09 3.55 15.44
N GLY A 6 24.34 3.39 14.98
CA GLY A 6 24.93 2.07 14.73
C GLY A 6 24.33 1.36 13.50
N ALA A 7 24.02 0.07 13.61
CA ALA A 7 23.46 -0.77 12.53
C ALA A 7 21.98 -0.46 12.19
N LEU A 8 21.31 0.41 12.97
CA LEU A 8 19.94 0.84 12.72
C LEU A 8 19.94 2.02 11.75
N SER A 9 19.75 1.72 10.47
CA SER A 9 19.44 2.73 9.45
C SER A 9 17.94 2.68 9.14
N PRO A 10 17.24 3.84 9.02
CA PRO A 10 15.83 3.85 8.64
C PRO A 10 15.68 3.17 7.28
N ASN A 11 14.83 2.16 7.20
CA ASN A 11 14.61 1.38 5.98
C ASN A 11 13.41 1.88 5.15
N THR A 12 12.60 2.77 5.73
CA THR A 12 11.38 3.30 5.13
C THR A 12 11.35 4.82 5.27
N LEU A 13 11.05 5.51 4.16
CA LEU A 13 10.78 6.94 4.12
C LEU A 13 9.26 7.14 4.01
N ILE A 14 8.72 8.08 4.77
CA ILE A 14 7.30 8.42 4.76
C ILE A 14 7.15 9.88 4.34
N PHE A 15 6.30 10.12 3.33
CA PHE A 15 6.02 11.45 2.81
C PHE A 15 4.53 11.74 2.88
N ASP A 16 4.18 12.92 3.37
CA ASP A 16 2.80 13.38 3.39
C ASP A 16 2.45 14.03 2.04
N VAL A 17 1.41 13.51 1.39
CA VAL A 17 0.87 13.98 0.12
C VAL A 17 -0.61 14.38 0.26
N SER A 18 -1.05 14.72 1.48
CA SER A 18 -2.43 15.13 1.79
C SER A 18 -2.81 16.50 1.25
N SER A 19 -1.87 17.27 0.70
CA SER A 19 -2.18 18.57 0.10
C SER A 19 -3.02 18.42 -1.16
N ASN A 20 -3.97 19.33 -1.38
CA ASN A 20 -4.70 19.44 -2.64
C ASN A 20 -3.85 20.01 -3.81
N VAL A 21 -2.54 20.16 -3.60
CA VAL A 21 -1.60 20.59 -4.64
C VAL A 21 -1.08 19.34 -5.34
N PRO A 22 -1.13 19.29 -6.69
CA PRO A 22 -0.55 18.17 -7.44
C PRO A 22 0.93 18.00 -7.12
N LEU A 23 1.37 16.76 -7.10
CA LEU A 23 2.77 16.41 -6.97
C LEU A 23 3.57 16.96 -8.16
N THR A 24 4.80 17.36 -7.88
CA THR A 24 5.72 17.97 -8.84
C THR A 24 6.84 17.01 -9.22
N GLU A 25 7.71 17.42 -10.15
CA GLU A 25 8.92 16.68 -10.53
C GLU A 25 9.86 16.47 -9.34
N GLU A 26 9.85 17.37 -8.34
CA GLU A 26 10.63 17.23 -7.11
C GLU A 26 10.25 15.97 -6.32
N THR A 27 8.97 15.59 -6.36
CA THR A 27 8.50 14.32 -5.78
C THR A 27 9.16 13.14 -6.49
N ILE A 28 9.23 13.16 -7.82
CA ILE A 28 9.87 12.10 -8.61
C ILE A 28 11.36 11.98 -8.28
N ASP A 29 12.07 13.11 -8.19
CA ASP A 29 13.48 13.13 -7.82
C ASP A 29 13.72 12.51 -6.44
N LEU A 30 12.81 12.78 -5.51
CA LEU A 30 12.83 12.21 -4.17
C LEU A 30 12.54 10.71 -4.16
N LEU A 31 11.55 10.25 -4.94
CA LEU A 31 11.26 8.82 -5.10
C LEU A 31 12.46 8.08 -5.71
N ARG A 32 13.10 8.65 -6.73
CA ARG A 32 14.31 8.11 -7.37
C ARG A 32 15.50 8.06 -6.40
N THR A 33 15.67 9.11 -5.60
CA THR A 33 16.72 9.15 -4.58
C THR A 33 16.50 8.03 -3.56
N ALA A 34 15.27 7.86 -3.07
CA ALA A 34 14.91 6.79 -2.14
C ALA A 34 15.14 5.39 -2.73
N GLU A 35 14.76 5.17 -3.98
CA GLU A 35 15.00 3.92 -4.71
C GLU A 35 16.50 3.62 -4.85
N SER A 36 17.30 4.62 -5.22
CA SER A 36 18.77 4.47 -5.32
C SER A 36 19.43 4.10 -3.98
N MET A 37 18.84 4.58 -2.88
CA MET A 37 19.25 4.26 -1.51
C MET A 37 18.65 2.95 -0.99
N ARG A 38 17.84 2.26 -1.81
CA ARG A 38 17.10 1.03 -1.46
C ARG A 38 16.25 1.20 -0.21
N LYS A 39 15.56 2.34 -0.12
CA LYS A 39 14.62 2.64 0.96
C LYS A 39 13.20 2.43 0.48
N ASN A 40 12.41 1.74 1.29
CA ASN A 40 10.98 1.64 1.06
C ASN A 40 10.34 3.03 1.17
N ILE A 41 9.24 3.24 0.47
CA ILE A 41 8.56 4.51 0.39
C ILE A 41 7.10 4.31 0.75
N LEU A 42 6.59 5.18 1.63
CA LEU A 42 5.19 5.31 1.96
C LEU A 42 4.75 6.74 1.65
N LEU A 43 3.88 6.92 0.67
CA LEU A 43 3.18 8.19 0.47
C LEU A 43 1.87 8.13 1.24
N PHE A 44 1.72 9.00 2.22
CA PHE A 44 0.55 9.07 3.09
C PHE A 44 -0.36 10.19 2.63
N ARG A 45 -1.63 9.88 2.43
CA ARG A 45 -2.68 10.87 2.17
C ARG A 45 -3.83 10.70 3.15
N GLU A 46 -4.19 11.79 3.82
CA GLU A 46 -5.38 11.91 4.65
C GLU A 46 -6.34 12.96 4.07
N ASN A 47 -7.54 12.51 3.67
CA ASN A 47 -8.61 13.38 3.19
C ASN A 47 -9.76 13.40 4.20
N ALA A 48 -9.80 14.46 5.03
CA ALA A 48 -10.81 14.70 6.06
C ALA A 48 -10.99 13.50 7.03
N PRO A 49 -11.65 13.64 8.20
CA PRO A 49 -11.68 12.54 9.15
C PRO A 49 -12.54 11.39 8.60
N ALA A 50 -11.89 10.24 8.36
CA ALA A 50 -12.58 8.97 8.13
C ALA A 50 -13.64 8.77 9.25
N SER A 51 -14.91 8.83 8.86
CA SER A 51 -16.08 8.83 9.76
C SER A 51 -16.43 7.43 10.28
N SER A 52 -15.66 6.41 9.91
CA SER A 52 -15.99 5.05 10.27
C SER A 52 -15.45 4.69 11.67
N LYS A 53 -16.34 4.32 12.58
CA LYS A 53 -15.98 3.64 13.83
C LYS A 53 -15.68 2.14 13.62
N LYS A 54 -15.68 1.66 12.37
CA LYS A 54 -15.69 0.23 12.04
C LYS A 54 -14.29 -0.41 12.05
N LYS A 55 -13.22 0.40 12.08
CA LYS A 55 -11.81 -0.04 12.07
C LYS A 55 -11.54 -1.00 10.90
N ILE A 56 -11.85 -0.57 9.69
CA ILE A 56 -11.63 -1.35 8.48
C ILE A 56 -10.29 -0.97 7.85
N ILE A 57 -9.44 -1.97 7.61
CA ILE A 57 -8.17 -1.81 6.91
C ILE A 57 -8.26 -2.55 5.58
N ASP A 58 -8.07 -1.84 4.47
CA ASP A 58 -7.99 -2.44 3.14
C ASP A 58 -6.54 -2.58 2.70
N ILE A 59 -6.24 -3.72 2.07
CA ILE A 59 -4.98 -3.95 1.36
C ILE A 59 -5.33 -4.35 -0.06
N TRP A 60 -4.76 -3.65 -1.03
CA TRP A 60 -4.89 -4.00 -2.43
C TRP A 60 -3.78 -4.93 -2.86
N TRP A 61 -4.18 -6.13 -3.26
CA TRP A 61 -3.30 -7.12 -3.86
C TRP A 61 -3.01 -6.76 -5.31
N ASP A 62 -1.74 -6.83 -5.67
CA ASP A 62 -1.25 -6.78 -7.04
C ASP A 62 -0.20 -7.89 -7.22
N SER A 63 -0.41 -8.77 -8.20
CA SER A 63 0.50 -9.87 -8.50
C SER A 63 1.84 -9.40 -9.09
N ALA A 64 1.89 -8.21 -9.69
CA ALA A 64 3.10 -7.66 -10.29
C ALA A 64 4.14 -7.20 -9.24
N TYR A 65 3.68 -6.75 -8.06
CA TYR A 65 4.54 -6.11 -7.06
C TYR A 65 4.44 -6.76 -5.68
N ARG A 66 4.75 -8.06 -5.63
CA ARG A 66 4.68 -8.86 -4.39
C ARG A 66 5.44 -8.24 -3.20
N GLY A 67 6.58 -7.58 -3.43
CA GLY A 67 7.35 -6.93 -2.35
C GLY A 67 6.56 -5.84 -1.63
N ASN A 68 5.75 -5.06 -2.35
CA ASN A 68 4.86 -4.06 -1.74
C ASN A 68 3.89 -4.75 -0.77
N PHE A 69 3.35 -5.89 -1.19
CA PHE A 69 2.40 -6.63 -0.39
C PHE A 69 3.02 -7.18 0.90
N GLU A 70 4.21 -7.76 0.82
CA GLU A 70 4.94 -8.25 2.00
C GLU A 70 5.25 -7.13 3.01
N LEU A 71 5.61 -5.94 2.52
CA LEU A 71 5.78 -4.75 3.36
C LEU A 71 4.45 -4.30 3.98
N MET A 72 3.36 -4.21 3.19
CA MET A 72 2.03 -3.84 3.67
C MET A 72 1.54 -4.77 4.79
N LEU A 73 1.76 -6.08 4.66
CA LEU A 73 1.43 -7.05 5.71
C LEU A 73 2.20 -6.79 7.00
N SER A 74 3.49 -6.49 6.90
CA SER A 74 4.33 -6.19 8.08
C SER A 74 3.88 -4.91 8.80
N LEU A 75 3.50 -3.88 8.03
CA LEU A 75 2.93 -2.65 8.57
C LEU A 75 1.62 -2.92 9.31
N ILE A 76 0.76 -3.79 8.77
CA ILE A 76 -0.55 -4.09 9.37
C ILE A 76 -0.41 -4.91 10.64
N THR A 77 0.50 -5.89 10.66
CA THR A 77 0.84 -6.63 11.89
C THR A 77 1.29 -5.67 12.98
N SER A 78 2.21 -4.74 12.65
CA SER A 78 2.66 -3.70 13.58
C SER A 78 1.54 -2.76 14.04
N LEU A 79 0.60 -2.43 13.16
CA LEU A 79 -0.55 -1.59 13.50
C LEU A 79 -1.53 -2.31 14.44
N LYS A 80 -1.72 -3.63 14.30
CA LYS A 80 -2.64 -4.40 15.15
C LYS A 80 -2.22 -4.43 16.63
N ASP A 81 -0.93 -4.22 16.91
CA ASP A 81 -0.42 -4.04 18.28
C ASP A 81 -0.79 -2.68 18.90
N ASN A 82 -1.23 -1.71 18.08
CA ASN A 82 -1.72 -0.43 18.55
C ASN A 82 -3.16 -0.55 19.07
N ALA A 83 -3.43 -0.07 20.30
CA ALA A 83 -4.76 -0.10 20.92
C ALA A 83 -5.87 0.53 20.05
N ARG A 84 -5.54 1.52 19.20
CA ARG A 84 -6.49 2.13 18.25
C ARG A 84 -6.99 1.12 17.23
N TRP A 85 -6.10 0.28 16.69
CA TRP A 85 -6.39 -0.66 15.61
C TRP A 85 -6.60 -2.10 16.12
N HIS A 86 -6.54 -2.33 17.42
CA HIS A 86 -6.93 -3.59 18.01
C HIS A 86 -8.37 -3.96 17.61
N GLY A 87 -8.53 -5.20 17.12
CA GLY A 87 -9.78 -5.74 16.58
C GLY A 87 -10.18 -5.21 15.20
N ALA A 88 -9.31 -4.49 14.49
CA ALA A 88 -9.59 -4.03 13.14
C ALA A 88 -9.81 -5.20 12.18
N ARG A 89 -10.82 -5.06 11.30
CA ARG A 89 -11.07 -6.01 10.21
C ARG A 89 -10.16 -5.67 9.04
N THR A 90 -9.46 -6.67 8.52
CA THR A 90 -8.58 -6.51 7.35
C THR A 90 -9.26 -7.13 6.13
N ARG A 91 -9.46 -6.36 5.06
CA ARG A 91 -9.98 -6.84 3.77
C ARG A 91 -8.84 -6.90 2.76
N LEU A 92 -8.69 -8.03 2.10
CA LEU A 92 -7.76 -8.21 1.00
C LEU A 92 -8.51 -8.00 -0.32
N GLN A 93 -8.35 -6.82 -0.90
CA GLN A 93 -9.01 -6.40 -2.14
C GLN A 93 -8.16 -6.83 -3.33
N ALA A 94 -8.77 -7.39 -4.38
CA ALA A 94 -8.08 -7.63 -5.64
C ALA A 94 -9.01 -7.42 -6.85
N LEU A 95 -8.44 -6.90 -7.95
CA LEU A 95 -9.11 -6.87 -9.24
C LEU A 95 -8.84 -8.17 -10.01
N CYS A 96 -9.89 -8.78 -10.52
CA CYS A 96 -9.87 -9.94 -11.38
C CYS A 96 -10.07 -9.50 -12.84
N PRO A 97 -9.35 -10.08 -13.80
CA PRO A 97 -9.54 -9.74 -15.21
C PRO A 97 -10.87 -10.24 -15.79
N SER A 98 -11.48 -11.26 -15.17
CA SER A 98 -12.77 -11.82 -15.57
C SER A 98 -13.39 -12.63 -14.42
N ASP A 99 -14.69 -12.96 -14.54
CA ASP A 99 -15.35 -13.89 -13.62
C ASP A 99 -14.72 -15.28 -13.66
N ASP A 100 -14.30 -15.76 -14.84
CA ASP A 100 -13.65 -17.07 -14.98
C ASP A 100 -12.31 -17.15 -14.21
N ALA A 101 -11.58 -16.03 -14.13
CA ALA A 101 -10.33 -15.95 -13.39
C ALA A 101 -10.54 -15.82 -11.87
N LYS A 102 -11.77 -15.53 -11.43
CA LYS A 102 -12.08 -15.18 -10.04
C LYS A 102 -11.87 -16.35 -9.08
N GLU A 103 -12.30 -17.57 -9.43
CA GLU A 103 -12.15 -18.71 -8.52
C GLU A 103 -10.67 -19.07 -8.35
N ASN A 104 -9.90 -19.10 -9.45
CA ASN A 104 -8.46 -19.37 -9.40
C ASN A 104 -7.71 -18.35 -8.52
N LEU A 105 -8.04 -17.06 -8.66
CA LEU A 105 -7.44 -16.03 -7.79
C LEU A 105 -7.94 -16.17 -6.34
N ALA A 106 -9.20 -16.55 -6.13
CA ALA A 106 -9.74 -16.77 -4.80
C ALA A 106 -9.01 -17.90 -4.06
N GLU A 107 -8.79 -19.03 -4.73
CA GLU A 107 -8.01 -20.15 -4.18
C GLU A 107 -6.59 -19.71 -3.83
N TYR A 108 -5.90 -19.04 -4.77
CA TYR A 108 -4.55 -18.53 -4.53
C TYR A 108 -4.49 -17.58 -3.32
N LEU A 109 -5.42 -16.62 -3.22
CA LEU A 109 -5.43 -15.67 -2.10
C LEU A 109 -5.84 -16.33 -0.79
N ARG A 110 -6.75 -17.31 -0.79
CA ARG A 110 -7.10 -18.09 0.41
C ARG A 110 -5.89 -18.85 0.94
N ASP A 111 -5.16 -19.53 0.06
CA ASP A 111 -3.93 -20.23 0.41
C ASP A 111 -2.88 -19.24 0.93
N PHE A 112 -2.70 -18.11 0.26
CA PHE A 112 -1.80 -17.07 0.71
C PHE A 112 -2.17 -16.58 2.13
N ILE A 113 -3.44 -16.23 2.37
CA ILE A 113 -3.94 -15.75 3.66
C ILE A 113 -3.66 -16.79 4.74
N TYR A 114 -3.96 -18.06 4.47
CA TYR A 114 -3.71 -19.17 5.40
C TYR A 114 -2.23 -19.24 5.83
N HIS A 115 -1.30 -19.13 4.88
CA HIS A 115 0.14 -19.18 5.17
C HIS A 115 0.67 -17.90 5.84
N SER A 116 0.06 -16.75 5.57
CA SER A 116 0.49 -15.46 6.14
C SER A 116 0.22 -15.32 7.65
N ARG A 117 -0.66 -16.17 8.22
CA ARG A 117 -1.15 -16.10 9.62
C ARG A 117 -1.83 -14.78 9.98
N ILE A 118 -2.16 -13.93 9.00
CA ILE A 118 -2.92 -12.71 9.21
C ILE A 118 -4.38 -12.99 8.86
N THR A 119 -5.29 -12.78 9.81
CA THR A 119 -6.73 -12.88 9.53
C THR A 119 -7.15 -11.75 8.59
N MET A 120 -7.57 -12.12 7.38
CA MET A 120 -8.03 -11.21 6.33
C MET A 120 -9.24 -11.82 5.60
N GLU A 121 -10.15 -10.96 5.16
CA GLU A 121 -11.31 -11.34 4.34
C GLU A 121 -11.00 -11.05 2.87
N PRO A 122 -10.95 -12.05 1.96
CA PRO A 122 -10.69 -11.80 0.54
C PRO A 122 -11.93 -11.22 -0.16
N HIS A 123 -11.74 -10.14 -0.90
CA HIS A 123 -12.77 -9.43 -1.65
C HIS A 123 -12.30 -9.24 -3.10
N LEU A 124 -12.94 -9.97 -4.02
CA LEU A 124 -12.56 -10.02 -5.42
C LEU A 124 -13.56 -9.27 -6.31
N HIS A 125 -13.03 -8.39 -7.14
CA HIS A 125 -13.81 -7.49 -7.99
C HIS A 125 -13.43 -7.68 -9.45
N VAL A 126 -14.39 -7.91 -10.34
CA VAL A 126 -14.11 -7.94 -11.79
C VAL A 126 -14.07 -6.53 -12.38
N GLU A 127 -14.82 -5.61 -11.76
CA GLU A 127 -14.94 -4.23 -12.22
C GLU A 127 -15.00 -3.25 -11.03
N GLY A 128 -14.85 -1.97 -11.34
CA GLY A 128 -14.94 -0.87 -10.39
C GLY A 128 -13.60 -0.25 -10.08
N THR A 129 -13.65 0.82 -9.28
CA THR A 129 -12.47 1.60 -8.91
C THR A 129 -12.01 1.28 -7.50
N LEU A 130 -10.74 1.58 -7.22
CA LEU A 130 -10.17 1.58 -5.88
C LEU A 130 -11.06 2.35 -4.87
N GLU A 131 -11.47 3.56 -5.24
CA GLU A 131 -12.32 4.40 -4.40
C GLU A 131 -13.67 3.73 -4.08
N LYS A 132 -14.36 3.20 -5.09
CA LYS A 132 -15.67 2.55 -4.91
C LYS A 132 -15.62 1.42 -3.87
N HIS A 133 -14.54 0.64 -3.90
CA HIS A 133 -14.38 -0.57 -3.08
C HIS A 133 -13.73 -0.32 -1.72
N SER A 134 -13.13 0.86 -1.52
CA SER A 134 -12.41 1.22 -0.28
C SER A 134 -12.86 2.54 0.37
N GLN A 135 -13.91 3.20 -0.13
CA GLN A 135 -14.44 4.45 0.47
C GLN A 135 -14.91 4.29 1.93
N ASP A 136 -15.27 3.08 2.36
CA ASP A 136 -15.69 2.79 3.73
C ASP A 136 -14.53 2.29 4.63
N ALA A 137 -13.32 2.18 4.08
CA ALA A 137 -12.12 1.82 4.82
C ALA A 137 -11.62 3.00 5.66
N ASP A 138 -11.17 2.71 6.89
CA ASP A 138 -10.54 3.69 7.78
C ASP A 138 -9.05 3.88 7.44
N LEU A 139 -8.47 2.89 6.78
CA LEU A 139 -7.10 2.88 6.29
C LEU A 139 -7.00 1.98 5.07
N CYS A 140 -6.45 2.49 3.98
CA CYS A 140 -6.21 1.72 2.77
C CYS A 140 -4.72 1.69 2.45
N PHE A 141 -4.22 0.53 2.04
CA PHE A 141 -2.87 0.36 1.50
C PHE A 141 -2.94 -0.09 0.05
N LEU A 142 -2.16 0.54 -0.81
CA LEU A 142 -2.03 0.21 -2.22
C LEU A 142 -0.55 0.15 -2.60
N GLY A 143 -0.13 -0.94 -3.23
CA GLY A 143 1.20 -1.03 -3.83
C GLY A 143 1.29 -0.23 -5.12
N LEU A 144 2.40 0.48 -5.32
CA LEU A 144 2.72 1.16 -6.58
C LEU A 144 3.87 0.47 -7.31
N GLN A 145 3.89 0.62 -8.61
CA GLN A 145 5.05 0.25 -9.41
C GLN A 145 6.29 1.02 -8.95
N PRO A 146 7.46 0.37 -8.80
CA PRO A 146 8.74 1.06 -8.58
C PRO A 146 9.11 1.97 -9.76
N LEU A 147 9.71 3.13 -9.47
CA LEU A 147 10.07 4.11 -10.51
C LEU A 147 10.98 3.53 -11.59
N SER A 148 11.89 2.61 -11.23
CA SER A 148 12.76 1.90 -12.16
C SER A 148 12.02 1.12 -13.26
N GLN A 149 10.74 0.82 -13.08
CA GLN A 149 9.91 0.09 -14.04
C GLN A 149 8.91 1.00 -14.77
N ALA A 150 8.84 2.27 -14.41
CA ALA A 150 7.99 3.25 -15.09
C ALA A 150 8.48 3.51 -16.52
N ALA A 151 7.55 3.76 -17.45
CA ALA A 151 7.90 4.11 -18.82
C ALA A 151 8.61 5.47 -18.92
N SER A 152 8.15 6.45 -18.16
CA SER A 152 8.81 7.75 -17.99
C SER A 152 8.40 8.44 -16.68
N ASP A 153 9.24 9.34 -16.19
CA ASP A 153 8.99 10.16 -15.00
C ASP A 153 7.72 10.99 -15.11
N LYS A 154 7.50 11.56 -16.30
CA LYS A 154 6.37 12.42 -16.57
C LYS A 154 5.07 11.63 -16.53
N GLU A 155 5.03 10.46 -17.16
CA GLU A 155 3.86 9.59 -17.15
C GLU A 155 3.59 9.09 -15.73
N TYR A 156 4.61 8.65 -15.00
CA TYR A 156 4.46 8.23 -13.61
C TYR A 156 3.89 9.34 -12.72
N LEU A 157 4.39 10.58 -12.87
CA LEU A 157 3.86 11.73 -12.13
C LEU A 157 2.40 12.02 -12.47
N GLN A 158 2.02 11.90 -13.75
CA GLN A 158 0.65 12.07 -14.20
C GLN A 158 -0.29 10.99 -13.64
N GLU A 159 0.13 9.72 -13.69
CA GLU A 159 -0.60 8.58 -13.14
C GLU A 159 -0.77 8.70 -11.62
N LEU A 160 0.29 9.07 -10.91
CA LEU A 160 0.26 9.24 -9.46
C LEU A 160 -0.69 10.37 -9.04
N ASN A 161 -0.67 11.50 -9.73
CA ASN A 161 -1.62 12.59 -9.49
C ASN A 161 -3.06 12.18 -9.80
N ALA A 162 -3.31 11.52 -10.94
CA ALA A 162 -4.63 11.02 -11.30
C ALA A 162 -5.17 10.00 -10.28
N LEU A 163 -4.30 9.14 -9.74
CA LEU A 163 -4.64 8.21 -8.67
C LEU A 163 -5.04 8.94 -7.38
N LEU A 164 -4.30 9.96 -6.96
CA LEU A 164 -4.62 10.74 -5.76
C LEU A 164 -5.96 11.49 -5.91
N GLU A 165 -6.22 12.06 -7.09
CA GLU A 165 -7.48 12.75 -7.41
C GLU A 165 -8.69 11.79 -7.46
N SER A 166 -8.51 10.59 -8.02
CA SER A 166 -9.57 9.60 -8.18
C SER A 166 -9.88 8.78 -6.92
N THR A 167 -9.19 9.04 -5.81
CA THR A 167 -9.34 8.29 -4.55
C THR A 167 -9.64 9.19 -3.36
N THR A 168 -10.21 10.36 -3.62
CA THR A 168 -10.43 11.41 -2.62
C THR A 168 -11.44 11.04 -1.53
N ALA A 169 -12.38 10.13 -1.81
CA ALA A 169 -13.35 9.63 -0.84
C ALA A 169 -12.77 8.61 0.14
N ILE A 170 -11.55 8.09 -0.10
CA ILE A 170 -10.85 7.23 0.87
C ILE A 170 -10.21 8.12 1.93
N GLY A 171 -10.62 7.96 3.20
CA GLY A 171 -10.16 8.84 4.28
C GLY A 171 -8.64 8.81 4.51
N LYS A 172 -8.04 7.63 4.58
CA LYS A 172 -6.57 7.46 4.73
C LYS A 172 -6.03 6.45 3.74
N LEU A 173 -5.01 6.83 3.00
CA LEU A 173 -4.37 6.00 2.00
C LEU A 173 -2.85 6.04 2.17
N PHE A 174 -2.25 4.86 2.20
CA PHE A 174 -0.82 4.67 2.03
C PHE A 174 -0.57 4.08 0.65
N LEU A 175 0.20 4.79 -0.17
CA LEU A 175 0.79 4.27 -1.38
C LEU A 175 2.18 3.73 -1.06
N VAL A 176 2.44 2.48 -1.43
CA VAL A 176 3.58 1.71 -0.93
C VAL A 176 4.49 1.27 -2.06
N ILE A 177 5.78 1.55 -1.92
CA ILE A 177 6.84 1.05 -2.81
C ILE A 177 7.90 0.38 -1.95
N SER A 178 8.09 -0.93 -2.15
CA SER A 178 9.16 -1.70 -1.53
C SER A 178 10.38 -1.69 -2.45
N ASN A 179 11.50 -1.14 -1.97
CA ASN A 179 12.77 -1.07 -2.72
C ASN A 179 13.88 -1.88 -2.05
N ASP A 180 13.66 -2.37 -0.84
CA ASP A 180 14.62 -3.21 -0.14
C ASP A 180 14.64 -4.65 -0.69
N ARG A 181 15.66 -5.40 -0.27
CA ARG A 181 15.85 -6.83 -0.62
C ARG A 181 15.60 -7.75 0.56
N ILE A 182 14.92 -7.25 1.59
CA ILE A 182 14.68 -8.00 2.82
C ILE A 182 13.40 -8.80 2.62
N ASP A 183 13.43 -10.12 2.87
CA ASP A 183 12.18 -10.88 2.97
C ASP A 183 11.50 -10.48 4.28
N HIS A 184 10.44 -9.69 4.18
CA HIS A 184 9.69 -9.17 5.33
C HIS A 184 8.95 -10.26 6.10
N ARG A 185 8.96 -11.52 5.64
CA ARG A 185 8.43 -12.68 6.37
C ARG A 185 9.40 -13.24 7.41
N GLU A 186 10.70 -13.03 7.26
CA GLU A 186 11.73 -13.65 8.12
C GLU A 186 12.10 -12.82 9.36
N GLY A 187 11.62 -11.57 9.46
CA GLY A 187 11.98 -10.62 10.52
C GLY A 187 11.32 -10.83 11.89
N TYR A 188 10.60 -11.94 12.10
CA TYR A 188 9.87 -12.22 13.34
C TYR A 188 10.40 -13.48 14.03
N TRP A 189 11.54 -13.36 14.70
CA TRP A 189 12.01 -14.28 15.75
C TRP A 189 12.73 -13.51 16.85
#